data_AF-A0AAP0EBT5-F1
#
_entry.id   AF-A0AAP0EBT5-F1
#
_cell.length_a   1.000
_cell.length_b   1.000
_cell.length_c   1.000
_cell.angle_alpha   90.00
_cell.angle_beta   90.00
_cell.angle_gamma   90.00
#
_symmetry.space_group_name_H-M   'P 1'
#
loop_
_entity.id
_entity.type
_entity.pdbx_description
1 polymer ?
#
loop_
_entity_poly.entity_id
_entity_poly.type
_entity_poly.pdbx_seq_one_letter_code
_entity_poly.pdbx_strand_id
1 'polypeptide(L)'
;MLSHEHNHLPCLHCHPHSYIRMVQHLIERCLLHRMSQDDCVEALEKHASIQPLVTLTVWKELMKENEAFFHAYSHGIHPSFKASQC
;
A
#
# COMPACT_ATOMS: atom_id res chain seq x y z
N MET A 1 -31.30 -5.22 17.87
CA MET A 1 -30.74 -4.12 17.04
C MET A 1 -30.05 -4.76 15.85
N LEU A 2 -30.72 -4.73 14.70
CA LEU A 2 -30.38 -5.49 13.49
C LEU A 2 -28.97 -5.18 12.94
N SER A 3 -28.12 -6.20 12.98
CA SER A 3 -27.27 -6.73 11.88
C SER A 3 -26.38 -5.77 11.06
N HIS A 4 -25.05 -5.91 11.19
CA HIS A 4 -24.13 -6.41 10.14
C HIS A 4 -22.68 -5.95 10.39
N GLU A 5 -21.91 -6.72 11.16
CA GLU A 5 -20.44 -6.72 11.03
C GLU A 5 -20.04 -7.65 9.88
N HIS A 6 -20.47 -7.31 8.67
CA HIS A 6 -19.86 -7.89 7.49
C HIS A 6 -18.57 -7.12 7.23
N ASN A 7 -17.46 -7.87 7.23
CA ASN A 7 -16.19 -7.59 6.57
C ASN A 7 -16.41 -7.33 5.07
N HIS A 8 -17.22 -6.34 4.72
CA HIS A 8 -17.53 -6.02 3.35
C HIS A 8 -16.57 -4.94 2.92
N LEU A 9 -15.49 -5.34 2.24
CA LEU A 9 -14.69 -4.37 1.51
C LEU A 9 -15.65 -3.54 0.63
N PRO A 10 -15.50 -2.20 0.60
CA PRO A 10 -16.28 -1.35 -0.29
C PRO A 10 -16.17 -1.89 -1.72
N CYS A 11 -17.27 -1.90 -2.46
CA CYS A 11 -17.22 -2.29 -3.86
C CYS A 11 -16.61 -1.15 -4.68
N LEU A 12 -15.59 -1.46 -5.49
CA LEU A 12 -14.97 -0.50 -6.41
C LEU A 12 -16.01 0.16 -7.35
N HIS A 13 -17.01 -0.60 -7.80
CA HIS A 13 -18.05 -0.07 -8.69
C HIS A 13 -19.11 0.77 -7.99
N CYS A 14 -19.43 0.48 -6.73
CA CYS A 14 -20.49 1.19 -6.01
C CYS A 14 -19.97 2.43 -5.27
N HIS A 15 -18.76 2.34 -4.72
CA HIS A 15 -18.16 3.37 -3.88
C HIS A 15 -16.67 3.53 -4.23
N PRO A 16 -16.33 3.97 -5.46
CA PRO A 16 -14.94 4.00 -5.95
C PRO A 16 -14.03 4.83 -5.05
N HIS A 17 -14.52 5.97 -4.56
CA HIS A 17 -13.74 6.83 -3.67
C HIS A 17 -13.42 6.15 -2.33
N SER A 18 -14.40 5.49 -1.70
CA SER A 18 -14.18 4.76 -0.46
C SER A 18 -13.24 3.56 -0.65
N TYR A 19 -13.33 2.88 -1.80
CA TYR A 19 -12.42 1.79 -2.14
C TYR A 19 -10.98 2.28 -2.27
N ILE A 20 -10.75 3.34 -3.05
CA ILE A 20 -9.41 3.91 -3.25
C ILE A 20 -8.82 4.38 -1.90
N ARG A 21 -9.60 5.06 -1.06
CA ARG A 21 -9.14 5.49 0.27
C ARG A 21 -8.77 4.32 1.17
N MET A 22 -9.52 3.22 1.11
CA MET A 22 -9.17 2.00 1.84
C MET A 22 -7.87 1.39 1.31
N VAL A 23 -7.68 1.29 -0.02
CA VAL A 23 -6.44 0.77 -0.61
C VAL A 23 -5.25 1.65 -0.22
N GLN A 24 -5.39 2.97 -0.28
CA GLN A 24 -4.37 3.91 0.19
C GLN A 24 -4.00 3.66 1.65
N HIS A 25 -4.99 3.52 2.54
CA HIS A 25 -4.72 3.25 3.96
C HIS A 25 -3.97 1.94 4.18
N LEU A 26 -4.28 0.89 3.40
CA LEU A 26 -3.56 -0.38 3.46
C LEU A 26 -2.11 -0.24 2.96
N ILE A 27 -1.89 0.53 1.89
CA ILE A 27 -0.55 0.87 1.40
C ILE A 27 0.24 1.62 2.48
N GLU A 28 -0.35 2.64 3.12
CA GLU A 28 0.27 3.38 4.23
C GLU A 28 0.71 2.45 5.36
N ARG A 29 -0.12 1.45 5.71
CA ARG A 29 0.25 0.43 6.68
C ARG A 29 1.42 -0.44 6.21
N CYS A 30 1.46 -0.86 4.96
CA CYS A 30 2.61 -1.57 4.38
C CYS A 30 3.89 -0.74 4.44
N LEU A 31 3.80 0.56 4.17
CA LEU A 31 4.92 1.50 4.27
C LEU A 31 5.47 1.59 5.71
N LEU A 32 4.59 1.61 6.72
CA LEU A 32 5.00 1.58 8.13
C LEU A 32 5.75 0.29 8.49
N HIS A 33 5.41 -0.83 7.84
CA HIS A 33 6.09 -2.11 8.00
C HIS A 33 7.38 -2.25 7.16
N ARG A 34 7.84 -1.18 6.49
CA ARG A 34 9.04 -1.19 5.62
C ARG A 34 8.96 -2.19 4.47
N MET A 35 7.76 -2.48 3.98
CA MET A 35 7.54 -3.38 2.86
C MET A 35 7.92 -2.73 1.53
N SER A 36 8.54 -3.50 0.63
CA SER A 36 8.71 -3.06 -0.76
C SER A 36 7.36 -3.00 -1.49
N GLN A 37 7.35 -2.45 -2.70
CA GLN A 37 6.14 -2.42 -3.53
C GLN A 37 5.62 -3.84 -3.81
N ASP A 38 6.51 -4.78 -4.10
CA ASP A 38 6.13 -6.17 -4.40
C ASP A 38 5.57 -6.86 -3.16
N ASP A 39 6.21 -6.69 -1.99
CA ASP A 39 5.71 -7.23 -0.71
C ASP A 39 4.32 -6.65 -0.37
N CYS A 40 4.12 -5.35 -0.62
CA CYS A 40 2.84 -4.68 -0.42
C CYS A 40 1.76 -5.27 -1.34
N VAL A 41 2.08 -5.49 -2.62
CA VAL A 41 1.13 -6.07 -3.59
C VAL A 41 0.75 -7.48 -3.18
N GLU A 42 1.73 -8.33 -2.85
CA GLU A 42 1.50 -9.70 -2.41
C GLU A 42 0.67 -9.76 -1.11
N ALA A 43 0.98 -8.90 -0.14
CA ALA A 43 0.25 -8.83 1.12
C ALA A 43 -1.21 -8.41 0.91
N LEU A 44 -1.47 -7.38 0.09
CA LEU A 44 -2.83 -6.89 -0.16
C LEU A 44 -3.66 -7.90 -0.98
N GLU A 45 -3.03 -8.61 -1.91
CA GLU A 45 -3.68 -9.69 -2.65
C GLU A 45 -4.08 -10.84 -1.72
N LYS A 46 -3.15 -11.34 -0.90
CA LYS A 46 -3.37 -12.50 -0.04
C LYS A 46 -4.28 -12.21 1.15
N HIS A 47 -4.13 -11.06 1.80
CA HIS A 47 -4.80 -10.76 3.06
C HIS A 47 -6.07 -9.92 2.91
N ALA A 48 -6.18 -9.14 1.84
CA ALA A 48 -7.32 -8.26 1.61
C ALA A 48 -8.07 -8.56 0.29
N SER A 49 -7.62 -9.56 -0.49
CA SER A 49 -8.22 -9.92 -1.79
C SER A 49 -8.33 -8.71 -2.75
N ILE A 50 -7.39 -7.77 -2.65
CA ILE A 50 -7.30 -6.62 -3.54
C ILE A 50 -6.53 -7.04 -4.79
N GLN A 51 -7.06 -6.70 -5.97
CA GLN A 51 -6.38 -7.02 -7.22
C GLN A 51 -5.03 -6.30 -7.29
N PRO A 52 -3.93 -7.00 -7.64
CA PRO A 52 -2.59 -6.41 -7.77
C PRO A 52 -2.57 -5.15 -8.61
N LEU A 53 -3.33 -5.14 -9.72
CA LEU A 53 -3.42 -3.99 -10.61
C LEU A 53 -3.91 -2.73 -9.89
N VAL A 54 -4.90 -2.84 -9.01
CA VAL A 54 -5.43 -1.70 -8.27
C VAL A 54 -4.38 -1.16 -7.28
N THR A 55 -3.73 -2.06 -6.52
CA THR A 55 -2.65 -1.67 -5.61
C THR A 55 -1.52 -0.97 -6.36
N LEU A 56 -1.09 -1.49 -7.50
CA LEU A 56 -0.05 -0.90 -8.36
C LEU A 56 -0.45 0.48 -8.88
N THR A 57 -1.69 0.65 -9.33
CA THR A 57 -2.19 1.94 -9.82
C THR A 57 -2.21 2.97 -8.69
N VAL A 58 -2.79 2.64 -7.53
CA VAL A 58 -2.85 3.57 -6.39
C VAL A 58 -1.45 3.91 -5.89
N TRP A 59 -0.57 2.92 -5.78
CA TRP A 59 0.82 3.13 -5.39
C TRP A 59 1.55 4.09 -6.34
N LYS A 60 1.39 3.92 -7.65
CA LYS A 60 2.04 4.78 -8.66
C LYS A 60 1.56 6.24 -8.57
N GLU A 61 0.26 6.46 -8.38
CA GLU A 61 -0.27 7.82 -8.21
C GLU A 61 0.21 8.44 -6.88
N LEU A 62 0.27 7.67 -5.78
CA LEU A 62 0.85 8.12 -4.52
C LEU A 62 2.31 8.52 -4.65
N MET A 63 3.11 7.74 -5.38
CA MET A 63 4.51 8.08 -5.68
C MET A 63 4.64 9.39 -6.45
N LYS A 64 3.78 9.61 -7.44
CA LYS A 64 3.80 10.82 -8.26
C LYS A 64 3.43 12.07 -7.46
N GLU A 65 2.47 11.96 -6.54
CA GLU A 65 2.06 13.07 -5.67
C GLU A 65 3.06 13.32 -4.53
N ASN A 66 3.81 12.30 -4.10
CA ASN A 66 4.69 12.35 -2.92
C ASN A 66 6.12 11.88 -3.24
N GLU A 67 6.68 12.33 -4.36
CA GLU A 67 7.95 11.83 -4.89
C GLU A 67 9.09 11.89 -3.86
N ALA A 68 9.23 13.00 -3.15
CA ALA A 68 10.27 13.17 -2.14
C ALA A 68 10.17 12.16 -0.99
N PHE A 69 8.95 11.81 -0.58
CA PHE A 69 8.72 10.79 0.46
C PHE A 69 9.14 9.41 -0.04
N PHE A 70 8.68 9.01 -1.23
CA PHE A 70 8.99 7.67 -1.77
C PHE A 70 10.46 7.51 -2.14
N HIS A 71 11.13 8.61 -2.54
CA HIS A 71 12.58 8.63 -2.68
C HIS A 71 13.28 8.38 -1.35
N ALA A 72 12.94 9.09 -0.27
CA ALA A 72 13.53 8.84 1.04
C ALA A 72 13.20 7.44 1.58
N TYR A 73 11.99 6.95 1.32
CA TYR A 73 11.52 5.64 1.74
C TYR A 73 12.32 4.51 1.08
N SER A 74 12.56 4.56 -0.23
CA SER A 74 13.32 3.53 -0.94
C SER A 74 14.77 3.41 -0.44
N HIS A 75 15.40 4.55 -0.09
CA HIS A 75 16.73 4.58 0.52
C HIS A 75 16.75 4.04 1.96
N GLY A 76 15.61 4.09 2.66
CA GLY A 76 15.47 3.62 4.04
C GLY A 76 15.07 2.16 4.19
N ILE A 77 14.43 1.55 3.17
CA ILE A 77 14.13 0.10 3.16
C ILE A 77 15.38 -0.71 2.81
N HIS A 78 16.24 -0.18 1.93
CA HIS A 78 17.53 -0.80 1.70
C HIS A 78 18.38 -0.56 2.95
N PRO A 79 18.85 -1.60 3.66
CA PRO A 79 19.92 -1.39 4.61
C PRO A 79 21.04 -0.79 3.79
N SER A 80 21.40 0.45 4.09
CA SER A 80 22.69 0.96 3.67
C SER A 80 23.70 -0.08 4.15
N PHE A 81 24.23 -0.88 3.22
CA PHE A 81 25.51 -1.51 3.43
C PHE A 81 26.43 -0.34 3.72
N LYS A 82 26.74 -0.10 4.99
CA LYS A 82 27.91 0.67 5.37
C LYS A 82 29.11 -0.12 4.88
N ALA A 83 29.42 0.03 3.60
CA ALA A 83 30.72 -0.31 3.09
C ALA A 83 31.69 0.77 3.55
N SER A 84 32.79 0.31 4.16
CA SER A 84 34.03 1.03 4.39
C SER A 84 34.06 1.94 5.61
N GLN A 85 34.19 1.30 6.78
CA GLN A 85 35.21 1.73 7.74
C GLN A 85 36.48 0.93 7.40
N CYS A 86 37.35 1.54 6.59
CA CYS A 86 38.77 1.21 6.46
C CYS A 86 39.53 2.53 6.65
#